data_AF-A0A2R6BL46-F1
#
_entry.id   AF-A0A2R6BL46-F1
#
_cell.length_a   1.000
_cell.length_b   1.000
_cell.length_c   1.000
_cell.angle_alpha   90.00
_cell.angle_beta   90.00
_cell.angle_gamma   90.00
#
_symmetry.space_group_name_H-M   'P 1'
#
loop_
_entity.id
_entity.type
_entity.pdbx_description
1 polymer ?
#
loop_
_entity_poly.entity_id
_entity_poly.type
_entity_poly.pdbx_seq_one_letter_code
_entity_poly.pdbx_strand_id
1 'polypeptide(L)'
;MQSHFSELYQRTCNALGYKERSFLKIALQRYDEVYSKDGKGVLILSAPTGYGKSLISYALYFGCLDGDKPWARVIHVLPMTSIIQDFVENIKKKLNGKIDERHIGEQHHGSPGSPFFAKRFVVTTLDTFSLNFFKLPAVEVAKQQKYHTSHFEFPRAMIYSAAVV
;
A
#
# COMPACT_ATOMS: atom_id res chain seq x y z
N MET A 1 16.90 19.34 8.28
CA MET A 1 16.83 17.99 7.69
C MET A 1 15.38 17.81 7.26
N GLN A 2 15.10 17.92 5.96
CA GLN A 2 13.72 18.02 5.44
C GLN A 2 12.97 16.69 5.65
N SER A 3 11.71 16.79 6.08
CA SER A 3 10.84 15.67 6.42
C SER A 3 10.44 14.90 5.16
N HIS A 4 10.95 13.69 4.99
CA HIS A 4 10.84 12.98 3.73
C HIS A 4 9.40 12.53 3.43
N PHE A 5 8.70 11.98 4.42
CA PHE A 5 7.32 11.52 4.28
C PHE A 5 6.31 12.68 4.23
N SER A 6 6.52 13.72 5.05
CA SER A 6 5.63 14.89 5.05
C SER A 6 5.74 15.69 3.74
N GLU A 7 6.93 15.88 3.17
CA GLU A 7 7.10 16.52 1.84
C GLU A 7 6.40 15.73 0.74
N LEU A 8 6.58 14.41 0.75
CA LEU A 8 5.98 13.52 -0.22
C LEU A 8 4.45 13.49 -0.11
N TYR A 9 3.89 13.66 1.10
CA TYR A 9 2.46 13.92 1.30
C TYR A 9 2.03 15.27 0.72
N GLN A 10 2.77 16.36 0.95
CA GLN A 10 2.45 17.67 0.38
C GLN A 10 2.47 17.64 -1.15
N ARG A 11 3.50 17.04 -1.74
CA ARG A 11 3.60 16.83 -3.19
C ARG A 11 2.41 16.06 -3.73
N THR A 12 1.97 15.04 -3.01
CA THR A 12 0.80 14.23 -3.37
C THR A 12 -0.50 15.04 -3.28
N CYS A 13 -0.69 15.82 -2.21
CA CYS A 13 -1.82 16.73 -2.08
C CYS A 13 -1.89 17.70 -3.26
N ASN A 14 -0.76 18.31 -3.64
CA ASN A 14 -0.67 19.23 -4.77
C ASN A 14 -0.97 18.54 -6.10
N ALA A 15 -0.33 17.39 -6.37
CA ALA A 15 -0.54 16.63 -7.60
C ALA A 15 -2.00 16.19 -7.76
N LEU A 16 -2.65 15.84 -6.64
CA LEU A 16 -4.02 15.33 -6.65
C LEU A 16 -5.09 16.43 -6.48
N GLY A 17 -4.71 17.67 -6.15
CA GLY A 17 -5.63 18.79 -5.93
C GLY A 17 -6.37 18.72 -4.58
N TYR A 18 -5.80 18.05 -3.58
CA TYR A 18 -6.36 17.96 -2.23
C TYR A 18 -5.74 19.00 -1.31
N LYS A 19 -6.56 19.59 -0.43
CA LYS A 19 -6.08 20.44 0.66
C LYS A 19 -5.36 19.60 1.72
N GLU A 20 -4.15 20.04 2.11
CA GLU A 20 -3.38 19.44 3.19
C GLU A 20 -4.18 19.44 4.51
N ARG A 21 -4.06 18.35 5.28
CA ARG A 21 -4.62 18.22 6.62
C ARG A 21 -3.51 18.31 7.64
N SER A 22 -3.59 19.30 8.53
CA SER A 22 -2.55 19.59 9.54
C SER A 22 -2.21 18.37 10.40
N PHE A 23 -3.21 17.59 10.81
CA PHE A 23 -2.99 16.38 11.59
C PHE A 23 -2.14 15.33 10.84
N LEU A 24 -2.42 15.08 9.55
CA LEU A 24 -1.63 14.13 8.75
C LEU A 24 -0.20 14.62 8.56
N LYS A 25 -0.03 15.91 8.30
CA LYS A 25 1.30 16.53 8.17
C LYS A 25 2.12 16.37 9.46
N ILE A 26 1.54 16.71 10.62
CA ILE A 26 2.21 16.58 11.91
C ILE A 26 2.53 15.11 12.23
N ALA A 27 1.60 14.19 11.94
CA ALA A 27 1.82 12.77 12.15
C ALA A 27 2.98 12.23 11.30
N LEU A 28 3.05 12.60 10.02
CA LEU A 28 4.13 12.21 9.13
C LEU A 28 5.46 12.87 9.51
N GLN A 29 5.46 14.12 9.97
CA GLN A 29 6.66 14.79 10.48
C GLN A 29 7.21 14.09 11.72
N ARG A 30 6.35 13.67 12.66
CA ARG A 30 6.79 12.87 13.82
C ARG A 30 7.31 11.50 13.40
N TYR A 31 6.68 10.88 12.41
CA TYR A 31 7.16 9.62 11.86
C TYR A 31 8.53 9.79 11.20
N ASP A 32 8.75 10.87 10.44
CA ASP A 32 10.04 11.23 9.85
C ASP A 32 11.15 11.34 10.91
N GLU A 33 10.87 11.99 12.05
CA GLU A 33 11.83 12.15 13.16
C GLU A 33 12.24 10.81 13.78
N VAL A 34 11.32 9.85 13.90
CA VAL A 34 11.60 8.50 14.40
C VAL A 34 12.34 7.68 13.35
N TYR A 35 11.84 7.68 12.12
CA TYR A 35 12.39 6.90 11.02
C TYR A 35 13.82 7.31 10.67
N SER A 36 14.14 8.61 10.75
CA SER A 36 15.49 9.13 10.45
C SER A 36 16.57 8.67 11.43
N LYS A 37 16.20 8.20 12.62
CA LYS A 37 17.17 7.73 13.63
C LYS A 37 17.61 6.29 13.37
N ASP A 38 16.64 5.40 13.14
CA ASP A 38 16.89 3.94 13.13
C ASP A 38 16.53 3.27 11.80
N GLY A 39 16.04 4.01 10.80
CA GLY A 39 15.51 3.46 9.54
C GLY A 39 14.28 2.58 9.72
N LYS A 40 13.66 2.63 10.90
CA LYS A 40 12.54 1.78 11.33
C LYS A 40 11.50 2.63 12.05
N GLY A 41 10.24 2.27 11.89
CA GLY A 41 9.14 2.95 12.57
C GLY A 41 7.79 2.32 12.23
N VAL A 42 6.82 2.51 13.10
CA VAL A 42 5.42 2.17 12.86
C VAL A 42 4.57 3.40 13.18
N LEU A 43 3.78 3.87 12.21
CA LEU A 43 2.83 4.96 12.42
C LEU A 43 1.45 4.37 12.73
N ILE A 44 0.99 4.54 13.97
CA ILE A 44 -0.39 4.23 14.36
C ILE A 44 -1.18 5.53 14.37
N LEU A 45 -2.12 5.66 13.43
CA LEU A 45 -2.88 6.88 13.23
C LEU A 45 -4.37 6.64 13.50
N SER A 46 -4.91 7.29 14.53
CA SER A 46 -6.34 7.36 14.76
C SER A 46 -6.89 8.70 14.26
N ALA A 47 -7.70 8.66 13.20
CA ALA A 47 -8.46 9.79 12.69
C ALA A 47 -9.86 9.32 12.25
N PRO A 48 -10.87 10.19 12.22
CA PRO A 48 -12.20 9.84 11.72
C PRO A 48 -12.18 9.29 10.28
N THR A 49 -13.23 8.57 9.90
CA THR A 49 -13.47 8.21 8.48
C THR A 49 -13.62 9.49 7.64
N GLY A 50 -13.24 9.44 6.38
CA GLY A 50 -13.26 10.62 5.50
C GLY A 50 -12.17 11.67 5.75
N TYR A 51 -11.34 11.54 6.80
CA TYR A 51 -10.25 12.49 7.10
C TYR A 51 -9.14 12.52 6.02
N GLY A 52 -9.10 11.51 5.14
CA GLY A 52 -8.11 11.42 4.06
C GLY A 52 -6.90 10.55 4.39
N LYS A 53 -7.04 9.58 5.31
CA LYS A 53 -5.96 8.63 5.65
C LYS A 53 -5.37 7.91 4.43
N SER A 54 -6.20 7.59 3.44
CA SER A 54 -5.76 6.96 2.19
C SER A 54 -4.79 7.81 1.36
N LEU A 55 -4.71 9.13 1.59
CA LEU A 55 -3.70 9.98 0.96
C LEU A 55 -2.29 9.54 1.34
N ILE A 56 -2.10 8.93 2.51
CA ILE A 56 -0.81 8.36 2.91
C ILE A 56 -0.41 7.22 1.96
N SER A 57 -1.34 6.33 1.62
CA SER A 57 -1.08 5.23 0.68
C SER A 57 -0.68 5.76 -0.70
N TYR A 58 -1.35 6.82 -1.19
CA TYR A 58 -0.99 7.46 -2.46
C TYR A 58 0.37 8.14 -2.39
N ALA A 59 0.65 8.78 -1.27
CA ALA A 59 1.92 9.42 -1.01
C ALA A 59 3.05 8.39 -1.14
N LEU A 60 2.96 7.29 -0.39
CA LEU A 60 3.94 6.20 -0.45
C LEU A 60 4.09 5.61 -1.86
N TYR A 61 3.00 5.54 -2.63
CA TYR A 61 3.02 5.10 -4.02
C TYR A 61 3.81 6.05 -4.92
N PHE A 62 3.58 7.36 -4.83
CA PHE A 62 4.37 8.33 -5.60
C PHE A 62 5.85 8.27 -5.20
N GLY A 63 6.15 8.03 -3.92
CA GLY A 63 7.52 7.74 -3.48
C GLY A 63 8.13 6.55 -4.19
N CYS A 64 7.39 5.45 -4.30
CA CYS A 64 7.85 4.26 -5.02
C CYS A 64 8.28 4.55 -6.47
N LEU A 65 7.65 5.54 -7.13
CA LEU A 65 7.98 5.92 -8.50
C LEU A 65 9.28 6.74 -8.60
N ASP A 66 9.69 7.43 -7.52
CA ASP A 66 10.94 8.18 -7.49
C ASP A 66 12.18 7.26 -7.54
N GLY A 67 12.04 6.01 -7.10
CA GLY A 67 13.08 4.96 -7.20
C GLY A 67 14.22 5.05 -6.16
N ASP A 68 14.22 6.06 -5.31
CA ASP A 68 15.21 6.32 -4.26
C ASP A 68 14.70 5.96 -2.84
N LYS A 69 13.49 5.39 -2.75
CA LYS A 69 12.86 4.99 -1.48
C LYS A 69 13.27 3.58 -1.08
N PRO A 70 13.32 3.28 0.24
CA PRO A 70 13.62 1.93 0.72
C PRO A 70 12.49 0.92 0.48
N TRP A 71 11.34 1.34 -0.06
CA TRP A 71 10.25 0.44 -0.48
C TRP A 71 10.03 0.50 -2.00
N ALA A 72 9.77 -0.66 -2.58
CA ALA A 72 9.57 -0.84 -4.02
C ALA A 72 8.08 -0.94 -4.42
N ARG A 73 7.16 -0.96 -3.46
CA ARG A 73 5.70 -0.98 -3.66
C ARG A 73 4.96 -0.59 -2.40
N VAL A 74 3.65 -0.41 -2.53
CA VAL A 74 2.72 -0.23 -1.40
C VAL A 74 1.74 -1.38 -1.39
N ILE A 75 1.50 -1.95 -0.21
CA ILE A 75 0.44 -2.94 0.02
C ILE A 75 -0.52 -2.34 1.03
N HIS A 76 -1.70 -1.95 0.56
CA HIS A 76 -2.77 -1.43 1.40
C HIS A 76 -3.71 -2.55 1.81
N VAL A 77 -3.73 -2.87 3.10
CA VAL A 77 -4.49 -3.98 3.66
C VAL A 77 -5.79 -3.45 4.26
N LEU A 78 -6.91 -3.90 3.72
CA LEU A 78 -8.25 -3.51 4.16
C LEU A 78 -9.00 -4.69 4.79
N PRO A 79 -9.93 -4.45 5.72
CA PRO A 79 -10.60 -5.54 6.43
C PRO A 79 -11.66 -6.28 5.58
N MET A 80 -12.25 -5.62 4.58
CA MET A 80 -13.37 -6.16 3.80
C MET A 80 -13.21 -5.93 2.31
N THR A 81 -13.61 -6.92 1.51
CA THR A 81 -13.59 -6.85 0.03
C THR A 81 -14.46 -5.72 -0.53
N SER A 82 -15.61 -5.43 0.07
CA SER A 82 -16.48 -4.33 -0.39
C SER A 82 -15.76 -2.97 -0.32
N ILE A 83 -15.02 -2.73 0.77
CA ILE A 83 -14.23 -1.50 0.94
C ILE A 83 -13.10 -1.44 -0.10
N ILE A 84 -12.51 -2.57 -0.46
CA ILE A 84 -11.49 -2.64 -1.51
C ILE A 84 -12.07 -2.24 -2.86
N GLN A 85 -13.21 -2.81 -3.24
CA GLN A 85 -13.87 -2.51 -4.51
C GLN A 85 -14.21 -1.03 -4.62
N ASP A 86 -14.83 -0.47 -3.57
CA ASP A 86 -15.12 0.95 -3.48
C ASP A 86 -13.84 1.80 -3.57
N PHE A 87 -12.77 1.38 -2.88
CA PHE A 87 -11.50 2.09 -2.87
C PHE A 87 -10.82 2.11 -4.24
N VAL A 88 -10.74 0.97 -4.92
CA VAL A 88 -10.13 0.82 -6.25
C VAL A 88 -10.94 1.58 -7.30
N GLU A 89 -12.27 1.51 -7.25
CA GLU A 89 -13.13 2.30 -8.14
C GLU A 89 -12.95 3.81 -7.91
N ASN A 90 -12.88 4.23 -6.65
CA ASN A 90 -12.59 5.62 -6.28
C ASN A 90 -11.21 6.07 -6.79
N ILE A 91 -10.19 5.22 -6.72
CA ILE A 91 -8.86 5.51 -7.27
C ILE A 91 -8.95 5.75 -8.77
N LYS A 92 -9.53 4.81 -9.51
CA LYS A 92 -9.62 4.90 -10.98
C LYS A 92 -10.37 6.16 -11.41
N LYS A 93 -11.47 6.49 -10.71
CA LYS A 93 -12.26 7.70 -10.97
C LYS A 93 -11.52 8.99 -10.59
N LYS A 94 -11.01 9.10 -9.36
CA LYS A 94 -10.45 10.34 -8.80
C LYS A 94 -9.06 10.65 -9.32
N LEU A 95 -8.31 9.61 -9.70
CA LEU A 95 -6.91 9.70 -10.10
C LEU A 95 -6.72 9.39 -11.58
N ASN A 96 -7.80 9.50 -12.37
CA ASN A 96 -7.79 9.27 -13.81
C ASN A 96 -6.67 10.10 -14.47
N GLY A 97 -5.72 9.43 -15.12
CA GLY A 97 -4.54 10.02 -15.75
C GLY A 97 -3.39 10.41 -14.81
N LYS A 98 -3.55 10.33 -13.47
CA LYS A 98 -2.50 10.65 -12.48
C LYS A 98 -1.80 9.42 -11.92
N ILE A 99 -2.45 8.26 -11.98
CA ILE A 99 -1.86 6.96 -11.62
C ILE A 99 -1.96 6.03 -12.83
N ASP A 100 -0.87 5.33 -13.14
CA ASP A 100 -0.88 4.26 -14.14
C ASP A 100 -1.72 3.09 -13.63
N GLU A 101 -2.81 2.79 -14.31
CA GLU A 101 -3.71 1.69 -13.92
C GLU A 101 -3.02 0.33 -13.89
N ARG A 102 -1.95 0.15 -14.67
CA ARG A 102 -1.15 -1.10 -14.68
C ARG A 102 -0.44 -1.32 -13.35
N HIS A 103 -0.18 -0.26 -12.60
CA HIS A 103 0.44 -0.33 -11.29
C HIS A 103 -0.54 -0.73 -10.18
N ILE A 104 -1.85 -0.61 -10.41
CA ILE A 104 -2.88 -0.90 -9.41
C ILE A 104 -3.28 -2.38 -9.49
N GLY A 105 -3.23 -3.04 -8.33
CA GLY A 105 -3.56 -4.45 -8.16
C GLY A 105 -4.57 -4.68 -7.06
N GLU A 106 -5.78 -5.09 -7.40
CA GLU A 106 -6.72 -5.62 -6.44
C GLU A 106 -6.46 -7.13 -6.28
N GLN A 107 -6.05 -7.58 -5.10
CA GLN A 107 -5.86 -9.02 -4.83
C GLN A 107 -6.67 -9.46 -3.61
N HIS A 108 -7.65 -10.34 -3.83
CA HIS A 108 -8.39 -11.04 -2.79
C HIS A 108 -8.94 -12.36 -3.35
N HIS A 109 -9.64 -13.17 -2.54
CA HIS A 109 -10.18 -14.48 -2.97
C HIS A 109 -11.04 -14.45 -4.26
N GLY A 110 -11.64 -13.31 -4.59
CA GLY A 110 -12.47 -13.13 -5.80
C GLY A 110 -11.77 -12.42 -6.96
N SER A 111 -10.53 -11.94 -6.78
CA SER A 111 -9.80 -11.19 -7.80
C SER A 111 -8.29 -11.44 -7.68
N PRO A 112 -7.64 -12.02 -8.70
CA PRO A 112 -6.21 -12.27 -8.68
C PRO A 112 -5.38 -11.05 -9.08
N GLY A 113 -5.95 -9.84 -9.21
CA GLY A 113 -5.44 -8.69 -9.96
C GLY A 113 -4.01 -8.18 -9.70
N SER A 114 -3.28 -8.76 -8.75
CA SER A 114 -1.82 -8.68 -8.65
C SER A 114 -1.25 -9.98 -8.08
N PRO A 115 -1.15 -11.09 -8.84
CA PRO A 115 -0.70 -12.37 -8.30
C PRO A 115 0.62 -12.21 -7.55
N PHE A 116 0.69 -12.80 -6.35
CA PHE A 116 1.84 -12.70 -5.45
C PHE A 116 2.25 -11.28 -5.02
N PHE A 117 1.35 -10.29 -5.05
CA PHE A 117 1.64 -8.89 -4.74
C PHE A 117 2.72 -8.25 -5.64
N ALA A 118 2.81 -8.68 -6.91
CA ALA A 118 3.85 -8.21 -7.84
C ALA A 118 3.68 -6.75 -8.32
N LYS A 119 2.48 -6.16 -8.26
CA LYS A 119 2.23 -4.78 -8.71
C LYS A 119 2.76 -3.73 -7.71
N ARG A 120 2.87 -2.48 -8.17
CA ARG A 120 3.44 -1.36 -7.39
C ARG A 120 2.47 -0.80 -6.34
N PHE A 121 1.17 -0.87 -6.58
CA PHE A 121 0.13 -0.42 -5.66
C PHE A 121 -0.92 -1.51 -5.49
N VAL A 122 -0.75 -2.33 -4.44
CA VAL A 122 -1.62 -3.46 -4.18
C VAL A 122 -2.66 -3.07 -3.12
N VAL A 123 -3.91 -3.39 -3.38
CA VAL A 123 -5.00 -3.31 -2.40
C VAL A 123 -5.51 -4.72 -2.15
N THR A 124 -5.47 -5.16 -0.89
CA THR A 124 -5.75 -6.55 -0.53
C THR A 124 -6.49 -6.65 0.79
N THR A 125 -7.08 -7.81 1.06
CA THR A 125 -7.72 -8.09 2.34
C THR A 125 -6.72 -8.66 3.36
N LEU A 126 -7.02 -8.55 4.65
CA LEU A 126 -6.16 -9.09 5.72
C LEU A 126 -5.94 -10.61 5.61
N ASP A 127 -6.97 -11.36 5.25
CA ASP A 127 -6.87 -12.81 5.01
C ASP A 127 -5.95 -13.14 3.83
N THR A 128 -6.09 -12.42 2.70
CA THR A 128 -5.24 -12.63 1.52
C THR A 128 -3.80 -12.23 1.79
N PHE A 129 -3.58 -11.14 2.54
CA PHE A 129 -2.26 -10.75 3.01
C PHE A 129 -1.63 -11.84 3.90
N SER A 130 -2.38 -12.33 4.88
CA SER A 130 -1.92 -13.37 5.81
C SER A 130 -1.56 -14.66 5.08
N LEU A 131 -2.38 -15.09 4.12
CA LEU A 131 -2.12 -16.27 3.30
C LEU A 131 -0.80 -16.15 2.52
N ASN A 132 -0.61 -15.03 1.81
CA ASN A 132 0.63 -14.76 1.08
C ASN A 132 1.86 -14.67 2.01
N PHE A 133 1.69 -14.20 3.26
CA PHE A 133 2.75 -14.14 4.25
C PHE A 133 3.09 -15.53 4.85
N PHE A 134 2.09 -16.35 5.18
CA PHE A 134 2.24 -17.65 5.87
C PHE A 134 2.36 -18.85 4.91
N LYS A 135 3.17 -18.71 3.87
CA LYS A 135 3.54 -19.79 2.93
C LYS A 135 2.40 -20.40 2.11
N LEU A 136 1.25 -19.72 2.03
CA LEU A 136 0.08 -20.20 1.30
C LEU A 136 -0.41 -19.10 0.35
N PRO A 137 0.34 -18.79 -0.74
CA PRO A 137 -0.06 -17.74 -1.66
C PRO A 137 -1.51 -17.95 -2.12
N ALA A 138 -2.35 -16.91 -2.00
CA ALA A 138 -3.79 -17.05 -2.24
C ALA A 138 -4.11 -17.57 -3.66
N VAL A 139 -3.29 -17.21 -4.65
CA VAL A 139 -3.41 -17.67 -6.04
C VAL A 139 -2.98 -19.12 -6.26
N GLU A 140 -2.30 -19.73 -5.30
CA GLU A 140 -1.76 -21.10 -5.37
C GLU A 140 -2.32 -22.03 -4.30
N VAL A 141 -3.41 -21.67 -3.61
CA VAL A 141 -4.03 -22.53 -2.58
C VAL A 141 -4.33 -23.92 -3.13
N ALA A 142 -4.96 -24.00 -4.31
CA ALA A 142 -5.27 -25.28 -4.95
C ALA A 142 -4.02 -26.09 -5.32
N LYS A 143 -2.94 -25.41 -5.74
CA LYS A 143 -1.65 -26.06 -6.06
C LYS A 143 -0.99 -26.61 -4.80
N GLN A 144 -1.02 -25.88 -3.69
CA GLN A 144 -0.52 -26.36 -2.40
C GLN A 144 -1.30 -27.58 -1.93
N GLN A 145 -2.63 -27.56 -2.07
CA GLN A 145 -3.45 -28.71 -1.67
C GLN A 145 -3.17 -29.95 -2.52
N LYS A 146 -2.96 -29.78 -3.83
CA LYS A 146 -2.78 -30.91 -4.75
C LYS A 146 -1.35 -31.46 -4.78
N TYR A 147 -0.34 -30.59 -4.67
CA TYR A 147 1.06 -30.94 -4.90
C TYR A 147 1.98 -30.64 -3.72
N HIS A 148 1.45 -30.11 -2.61
CA HIS A 148 2.22 -29.74 -1.42
C HIS A 148 3.40 -28.79 -1.71
N THR A 149 3.27 -27.96 -2.75
CA THR A 149 4.27 -26.96 -3.12
C THR A 149 3.62 -25.64 -3.54
N SER A 150 4.28 -24.54 -3.19
CA SER A 150 3.89 -23.18 -3.60
C SER A 150 5.13 -22.30 -3.75
N HIS A 151 5.02 -21.25 -4.56
CA HIS A 151 6.06 -20.23 -4.75
C HIS A 151 6.03 -19.21 -3.61
N PHE A 152 5.98 -19.66 -2.36
CA PHE A 152 5.73 -18.78 -1.22
C PHE A 152 6.85 -17.75 -0.93
N GLU A 153 8.07 -17.99 -1.39
CA GLU A 153 9.15 -17.01 -1.21
C GLU A 153 8.90 -15.73 -2.01
N PHE A 154 8.26 -15.84 -3.17
CA PHE A 154 8.02 -14.70 -4.05
C PHE A 154 7.11 -13.64 -3.41
N PRO A 155 5.89 -13.96 -2.92
CA PRO A 155 5.05 -12.96 -2.24
C PRO A 155 5.67 -12.47 -0.93
N ARG A 156 6.45 -13.29 -0.21
CA ARG A 156 7.16 -12.82 0.99
C ARG A 156 8.20 -11.75 0.66
N ALA A 157 9.00 -11.97 -0.38
CA ALA A 157 9.91 -10.94 -0.88
C ALA A 157 9.14 -9.67 -1.30
N MET A 158 7.95 -9.84 -1.90
CA MET A 158 7.11 -8.70 -2.26
C MET A 158 6.61 -7.91 -1.03
N ILE A 159 6.29 -8.59 0.07
CA ILE A 159 5.87 -7.97 1.34
C ILE A 159 7.06 -7.29 2.03
N TYR A 160 8.21 -7.96 2.12
CA TYR A 160 9.38 -7.43 2.83
C TYR A 160 9.97 -6.17 2.20
N SER A 161 9.80 -5.96 0.90
CA SER A 161 10.24 -4.75 0.22
C SER A 161 9.11 -3.73 -0.01
N ALA A 162 7.96 -3.89 0.66
CA ALA A 162 6.81 -2.99 0.53
C ALA A 162 6.66 -2.05 1.73
N ALA A 163 6.09 -0.88 1.48
CA ALA A 163 5.44 -0.10 2.53
C ALA A 163 4.03 -0.68 2.74
N VAL A 164 3.77 -1.22 3.93
CA VAL A 164 2.47 -1.81 4.28
C VAL A 164 1.64 -0.79 5.04
N VAL A 165 0.38 -0.59 4.62
CA VAL A 165 -0.57 0.37 5.20
C VAL A 165 -1.87 -0.31 5.58
#